data_AF-A0A438FHJ1-F1
#
_entry.id   AF-A0A438FHJ1-F1
#
_cell.length_a   1.000
_cell.length_b   1.000
_cell.length_c   1.000
_cell.angle_alpha   90.00
_cell.angle_beta   90.00
_cell.angle_gamma   90.00
#
_symmetry.space_group_name_H-M   'P 1'
#
loop_
_entity.id
_entity.type
_entity.pdbx_description
1 polymer ?
#
loop_
_entity_poly.entity_id
_entity_poly.type
_entity_poly.pdbx_seq_one_letter_code
_entity_poly.pdbx_strand_id
1 'polypeptide(L)'
;MMVNSPVNLRPRHVGASIFLEQFCIDTVMTIWHYHGGCHVGRVVEPDYKVIGVDGLRIIDGSTFNHCPGTNPQATVMMLGRYMGEKILGER
;
A
#
# COMPACT_ATOMS: atom_id res chain seq x y z
N MET A 1 11.79 26.34 1.73
CA MET A 1 12.44 25.05 1.41
C MET A 1 11.96 24.03 2.43
N MET A 2 11.52 22.83 2.04
CA MET A 2 10.61 21.95 2.82
C MET A 2 10.90 21.73 4.33
N VAL A 3 12.15 21.87 4.78
CA VAL A 3 12.58 21.64 6.17
C VAL A 3 11.75 22.40 7.22
N ASN A 4 11.34 23.63 6.93
CA ASN A 4 10.56 24.46 7.87
C ASN A 4 9.04 24.40 7.64
N SER A 5 8.58 23.56 6.70
CA SER A 5 7.15 23.39 6.43
C SER A 5 6.55 22.36 7.41
N PRO A 6 5.35 22.59 7.96
CA PRO A 6 4.70 21.66 8.89
C PRO A 6 4.08 20.46 8.14
N VAL A 7 4.90 19.71 7.40
CA VAL A 7 4.46 18.53 6.61
C VAL A 7 4.20 17.29 7.46
N ASN A 8 4.72 17.26 8.68
CA ASN A 8 4.54 16.20 9.66
C ASN A 8 4.86 16.72 11.08
N LEU A 9 4.67 15.87 12.11
CA LEU A 9 4.90 16.19 13.52
C LEU A 9 6.32 15.81 14.02
N ARG A 10 7.28 15.54 13.12
CA ARG A 10 8.64 15.15 13.51
C ARG A 10 9.44 16.38 13.97
N PRO A 11 10.33 16.23 14.97
CA PRO A 11 11.28 17.28 15.33
C PRO A 11 12.13 17.71 14.14
N ARG A 12 12.54 18.99 14.12
CA ARG A 12 13.41 19.56 13.07
C ARG A 12 14.81 19.77 13.62
N HIS A 13 15.80 19.37 12.83
CA HIS A 13 17.20 19.46 13.20
C HIS A 13 17.94 20.44 12.28
N VAL A 14 18.86 21.22 12.85
CA VAL A 14 19.71 22.17 12.09
C VAL A 14 20.48 21.46 10.98
N GLY A 15 20.86 20.19 11.21
CA GLY A 15 21.57 19.36 10.24
C GLY A 15 20.73 18.94 9.02
N ALA A 16 19.41 19.10 9.02
CA ALA A 16 18.53 18.67 7.92
C ALA A 16 18.74 19.44 6.61
N SER A 17 19.39 20.61 6.65
CA SER A 17 19.77 21.36 5.43
C SER A 17 21.11 20.89 4.82
N ILE A 18 21.85 20.04 5.52
CA ILE A 18 23.22 19.62 5.16
C ILE A 18 23.26 18.10 4.93
N PHE A 19 22.59 17.31 5.79
CA PHE A 19 22.59 15.86 5.74
C PHE A 19 21.28 15.33 5.15
N LEU A 20 21.38 14.64 4.01
CA LEU A 20 20.21 14.10 3.30
C LEU A 20 19.43 13.07 4.13
N GLU A 21 20.12 12.25 4.93
CA GLU A 21 19.46 11.32 5.85
C GLU A 21 18.58 12.06 6.86
N GLN A 22 19.11 13.11 7.50
CA GLN A 22 18.35 13.93 8.44
C GLN A 22 17.21 14.68 7.74
N PHE A 23 17.42 15.15 6.50
CA PHE A 23 16.37 15.74 5.69
C PHE A 23 15.21 14.76 5.47
N CYS A 24 15.52 13.53 5.01
CA CYS A 24 14.54 12.48 4.80
C CYS A 24 13.82 12.15 6.10
N ILE A 25 14.56 12.05 7.21
CA ILE A 25 13.95 11.81 8.52
C ILE A 25 12.99 12.96 8.85
N ASP A 26 13.44 14.19 8.90
CA ASP A 26 12.62 15.29 9.38
C ASP A 26 11.40 15.52 8.47
N THR A 27 11.54 15.36 7.15
CA THR A 27 10.52 15.77 6.17
C THR A 27 9.61 14.63 5.64
N VAL A 28 9.88 13.36 5.96
CA VAL A 28 9.08 12.23 5.45
C VAL A 28 7.59 12.41 5.73
N MET A 29 6.77 12.21 4.72
CA MET A 29 5.32 12.17 4.84
C MET A 29 4.78 11.03 3.99
N THR A 30 3.52 10.68 4.21
CA THR A 30 2.86 9.74 3.32
C THR A 30 2.48 10.39 2.00
N ILE A 31 2.47 9.60 0.95
CA ILE A 31 1.77 9.90 -0.31
C ILE A 31 0.46 9.11 -0.42
N TRP A 32 -0.06 8.63 0.72
CA TRP A 32 -1.35 7.95 0.87
C TRP A 32 -1.48 6.60 0.14
N HIS A 33 -0.36 5.94 -0.20
CA HIS A 33 -0.33 4.65 -0.90
C HIS A 33 0.02 3.46 0.02
N TYR A 34 -0.52 3.45 1.24
CA TYR A 34 -0.37 2.30 2.14
C TYR A 34 -1.03 1.05 1.55
N HIS A 35 -0.41 -0.11 1.78
CA HIS A 35 -0.84 -1.41 1.25
C HIS A 35 -0.29 -2.53 2.14
N GLY A 36 -0.70 -3.77 1.85
CA GLY A 36 -0.29 -4.94 2.62
C GLY A 36 -1.17 -5.22 3.84
N GLY A 37 -0.79 -6.25 4.60
CA GLY A 37 -1.50 -6.72 5.80
C GLY A 37 -2.33 -8.00 5.59
N CYS A 38 -2.73 -8.29 4.35
CA CYS A 38 -3.48 -9.48 3.96
C CYS A 38 -2.79 -10.23 2.81
N HIS A 39 -1.48 -10.42 2.91
CA HIS A 39 -0.67 -10.92 1.80
C HIS A 39 -1.11 -12.30 1.28
N VAL A 40 -1.01 -12.47 -0.04
CA VAL A 40 -1.15 -13.76 -0.72
C VAL A 40 -0.10 -14.75 -0.19
N GLY A 41 -0.53 -15.98 0.11
CA GLY A 41 0.29 -17.03 0.72
C GLY A 41 0.51 -16.87 2.24
N ARG A 42 -0.10 -15.85 2.86
CA ARG A 42 -0.04 -15.63 4.33
C ARG A 42 -1.42 -15.54 4.96
N VAL A 43 -2.34 -14.82 4.33
CA VAL A 43 -3.73 -14.65 4.80
C VAL A 43 -4.73 -15.14 3.76
N VAL A 44 -4.42 -14.95 2.46
CA VAL A 44 -5.24 -15.45 1.36
C VAL A 44 -4.46 -16.40 0.46
N GLU A 45 -5.17 -17.33 -0.18
CA GLU A 45 -4.68 -18.20 -1.24
C GLU A 45 -4.41 -17.41 -2.56
N PRO A 46 -3.75 -18.01 -3.57
CA PRO A 46 -3.52 -17.36 -4.87
C PRO A 46 -4.78 -16.91 -5.62
N ASP A 47 -5.94 -17.50 -5.32
CA ASP A 47 -7.25 -17.10 -5.84
C ASP A 47 -8.01 -16.14 -4.89
N TYR A 48 -7.29 -15.51 -3.97
CA TYR A 48 -7.74 -14.49 -3.02
C TYR A 48 -8.76 -14.99 -1.99
N LYS A 49 -8.97 -16.31 -1.86
CA LYS A 49 -9.76 -16.90 -0.78
C LYS A 49 -9.02 -16.79 0.55
N VAL A 50 -9.75 -16.46 1.61
CA VAL A 50 -9.17 -16.42 2.96
C VAL A 50 -8.87 -17.84 3.43
N ILE A 51 -7.64 -18.06 3.91
CA ILE A 51 -7.19 -19.39 4.32
C ILE A 51 -8.04 -19.89 5.49
N GLY A 52 -8.63 -21.07 5.35
CA GLY A 52 -9.45 -21.70 6.38
C GLY A 52 -10.85 -21.09 6.57
N VAL A 53 -11.30 -20.21 5.66
CA VAL A 53 -12.64 -19.61 5.71
C VAL A 53 -13.36 -19.82 4.39
N ASP A 54 -14.54 -20.45 4.47
CA ASP A 54 -15.38 -20.68 3.30
C ASP A 54 -16.15 -19.42 2.90
N GLY A 55 -16.31 -19.22 1.59
CA GLY A 55 -17.15 -18.16 1.02
C GLY A 55 -16.61 -16.74 1.20
N LEU A 56 -15.37 -16.55 1.65
CA LEU A 56 -14.76 -15.23 1.86
C LEU A 56 -13.51 -15.03 0.98
N ARG A 57 -13.47 -13.88 0.29
CA ARG A 57 -12.32 -13.41 -0.50
C ARG A 57 -11.98 -11.96 -0.13
N ILE A 58 -10.71 -11.57 -0.26
CA ILE A 58 -10.24 -10.19 -0.05
C ILE A 58 -9.58 -9.68 -1.34
N ILE A 59 -10.09 -8.57 -1.87
CA ILE A 59 -9.71 -8.04 -3.19
C ILE A 59 -9.51 -6.52 -3.07
N ASP A 60 -8.39 -6.11 -2.49
CA ASP A 60 -7.99 -4.71 -2.33
C ASP A 60 -6.46 -4.58 -2.20
N GLY A 61 -5.96 -3.39 -1.89
CA GLY A 61 -4.51 -3.15 -1.75
C GLY A 61 -3.85 -3.89 -0.58
N SER A 62 -4.60 -4.47 0.37
CA SER A 62 -4.03 -5.19 1.50
C SER A 62 -3.32 -6.49 1.07
N THR A 63 -3.60 -6.99 -0.13
CA THR A 63 -3.03 -8.25 -0.64
C THR A 63 -1.68 -8.06 -1.34
N PHE A 64 -1.25 -6.82 -1.56
CA PHE A 64 0.00 -6.51 -2.25
C PHE A 64 1.22 -6.66 -1.33
N ASN A 65 2.26 -7.34 -1.81
CA ASN A 65 3.57 -7.40 -1.14
C ASN A 65 4.39 -6.11 -1.34
N HIS A 66 4.16 -5.41 -2.45
CA HIS A 66 4.85 -4.18 -2.85
C HIS A 66 3.90 -3.23 -3.57
N CYS A 67 4.17 -1.93 -3.55
CA CYS A 67 3.36 -0.93 -4.24
C CYS A 67 3.43 -1.16 -5.76
N PRO A 68 2.30 -1.31 -6.47
CA PRO A 68 2.28 -1.67 -7.89
C PRO A 68 2.53 -0.49 -8.86
N GLY A 69 3.50 0.38 -8.55
CA GLY A 69 3.85 1.56 -9.36
C GLY A 69 3.67 2.88 -8.63
N THR A 70 3.74 4.01 -9.37
CA THR A 70 3.74 5.37 -8.80
C THR A 70 2.42 5.74 -8.12
N ASN A 71 1.28 5.40 -8.72
CA ASN A 71 -0.06 5.55 -8.11
C ASN A 71 -0.83 4.23 -8.27
N PRO A 72 -1.19 3.55 -7.16
CA PRO A 72 -1.77 2.22 -7.20
C PRO A 72 -3.25 2.20 -7.56
N GLN A 73 -3.95 3.35 -7.64
CA GLN A 73 -5.39 3.40 -7.80
C GLN A 73 -5.87 2.61 -9.04
N ALA A 74 -5.24 2.82 -10.19
CA ALA A 74 -5.59 2.11 -11.43
C ALA A 74 -5.41 0.60 -11.29
N THR A 75 -4.34 0.16 -10.63
CA THR A 75 -4.08 -1.26 -10.38
C THR A 75 -5.12 -1.87 -9.43
N VAL A 76 -5.51 -1.18 -8.37
CA VAL A 76 -6.55 -1.65 -7.44
C VAL A 76 -7.91 -1.76 -8.14
N MET A 77 -8.29 -0.76 -8.95
CA MET A 77 -9.52 -0.82 -9.74
C MET A 77 -9.51 -1.98 -10.74
N MET A 78 -8.38 -2.19 -11.43
CA MET A 78 -8.20 -3.30 -12.36
C MET A 78 -8.31 -4.65 -11.64
N LEU A 79 -7.66 -4.82 -10.48
CA LEU A 79 -7.75 -6.04 -9.68
C LEU A 79 -9.19 -6.38 -9.32
N GLY A 80 -9.96 -5.39 -8.88
CA GLY A 80 -11.39 -5.56 -8.56
C GLY A 80 -12.19 -6.07 -9.75
N ARG A 81 -12.02 -5.45 -10.94
CA ARG A 81 -12.68 -5.88 -12.18
C ARG A 81 -12.26 -7.31 -12.57
N TYR A 82 -10.96 -7.58 -12.56
CA TYR A 82 -10.37 -8.86 -12.96
C TYR A 82 -10.89 -10.03 -12.10
N MET A 83 -10.86 -9.87 -10.78
CA MET A 83 -11.36 -10.91 -9.88
C MET A 83 -12.89 -11.03 -9.94
N GLY A 84 -13.61 -9.94 -10.17
CA GLY A 84 -15.05 -9.98 -10.43
C GLY A 84 -15.41 -10.85 -11.64
N GLU A 85 -14.67 -10.73 -12.75
CA GLU A 85 -14.88 -11.58 -13.92
C GLU A 85 -14.53 -13.05 -13.64
N LYS A 86 -13.42 -13.32 -12.93
CA LYS A 86 -13.07 -14.69 -12.53
C LYS A 86 -14.15 -15.34 -11.68
N ILE A 87 -14.67 -14.63 -10.68
CA ILE A 87 -15.77 -15.11 -9.82
C ILE A 87 -17.00 -15.47 -10.66
N LEU A 88 -17.34 -14.65 -11.66
CA LEU A 88 -18.47 -14.93 -12.54
C LEU A 88 -18.24 -16.16 -13.44
N GLY A 89 -17.01 -16.40 -13.88
CA GLY A 89 -16.65 -17.57 -14.68
C GLY A 89 -16.51 -18.88 -13.89
N GLU A 90 -16.43 -18.82 -12.56
CA GLU A 90 -16.43 -19.99 -11.66
C GLU A 90 -17.84 -20.50 -11.32
N ARG A 91 -18.90 -19.76 -11.74
CA ARG A 91 -20.30 -20.15 -11.58
C ARG A 91 -20.76 -21.08 -12.70
#